data_AF-A0A9W8GMX6-F1
#
_entry.id   AF-A0A9W8GMX6-F1
#
_cell.length_a   1.000
_cell.length_b   1.000
_cell.length_c   1.000
_cell.angle_alpha   90.00
_cell.angle_beta   90.00
_cell.angle_gamma   90.00
#
_symmetry.space_group_name_H-M   'P 1'
#
loop_
_entity.id
_entity.type
_entity.pdbx_description
1 polymer ?
#
loop_
_entity_poly.entity_id
_entity_poly.type
_entity_poly.pdbx_seq_one_letter_code
_entity_poly.pdbx_strand_id
1 'polypeptide(L)'
;MSMAAMTTATSGDDLRRKKHVPAVIERRVEPWLHFVAGGLGGMIGAVATSPLDVLRTQQQLYGTVTLQGTQPQPNIMVRSVYPLIRTGGFLKEIYLREGIKGWYAGLGPALAGIIPARAIQFFTYGNGKRILTQWNDGRETPLVQLSAAGLAAVVTTTATSPIWMVKTRMQIQRGKYTSSLSCLRSIIQKEGIMGLYKGTSASYLGASESAIQWMIYERLKHFMSLRRSREPGTRKHGKTASDWFEYFGAAASAKLLASLASYPHEVLRTRLRQPPDANGMVKYKGLVHSAKIIYLEEGVRGFYGGLTPHLLRTVPNAAIMFLAYELVIYYFGTAPKTH
;
A
#
# COMPACT_ATOMS: atom_id res chain seq x y z
N MET A 1 58.21 57.89 32.05
CA MET A 1 57.94 57.61 30.62
C MET A 1 57.32 56.22 30.52
N SER A 2 56.15 56.14 29.89
CA SER A 2 55.39 54.95 29.40
C SER A 2 54.97 53.86 30.40
N MET A 3 53.66 53.75 30.70
CA MET A 3 52.66 52.81 30.11
C MET A 3 52.84 51.35 30.61
N ALA A 4 51.85 50.58 31.12
CA ALA A 4 50.39 50.71 31.13
C ALA A 4 49.72 49.75 32.14
N ALA A 5 48.50 50.15 32.56
CA ALA A 5 47.29 49.33 32.81
C ALA A 5 47.24 48.31 33.98
N MET A 6 46.88 48.85 35.14
CA MET A 6 45.75 48.51 36.02
C MET A 6 44.63 47.60 35.45
N THR A 7 44.30 46.48 36.11
CA THR A 7 42.93 45.95 36.37
C THR A 7 43.00 44.67 37.23
N THR A 8 42.95 44.80 38.57
CA THR A 8 41.80 44.48 39.47
C THR A 8 41.36 43.01 39.50
N ALA A 9 41.64 42.39 40.64
CA ALA A 9 41.03 41.17 41.14
C ALA A 9 39.52 41.33 41.39
N THR A 10 38.73 40.32 41.02
CA THR A 10 37.49 39.88 41.71
C THR A 10 37.26 38.43 41.24
N SER A 11 37.45 37.46 42.12
CA SER A 11 36.46 36.89 43.05
C SER A 11 35.80 35.65 42.45
N GLY A 12 36.13 34.49 43.01
CA GLY A 12 35.73 33.16 42.55
C GLY A 12 34.28 32.80 42.83
N ASP A 13 33.33 33.50 42.21
CA ASP A 13 31.89 33.27 42.40
C ASP A 13 31.06 33.10 41.11
N ASP A 14 31.71 32.85 39.96
CA ASP A 14 31.01 32.75 38.66
C ASP A 14 30.77 31.32 38.12
N LEU A 15 31.02 30.29 38.93
CA LEU A 15 30.85 28.87 38.50
C LEU A 15 29.56 28.19 38.98
N ARG A 16 28.62 28.93 39.61
CA ARG A 16 27.39 28.36 40.19
C ARG A 16 26.06 28.76 39.55
N ARG A 17 26.03 29.15 38.27
CA ARG A 17 24.78 29.15 37.48
C ARG A 17 24.71 27.93 36.57
N LYS A 18 24.45 26.75 37.16
CA LYS A 18 23.85 25.62 36.43
C LYS A 18 22.48 26.10 35.93
N LYS A 19 22.40 26.48 34.65
CA LYS A 19 21.12 26.61 33.94
C LYS A 19 20.36 25.32 34.14
N HIS A 20 19.30 25.35 34.94
CA HIS A 20 18.25 24.34 34.92
C HIS A 20 17.67 24.37 33.50
N VAL A 21 18.17 23.48 32.64
CA VAL A 21 17.49 23.14 31.40
C VAL A 21 16.20 22.47 31.86
N PRO A 22 15.00 23.01 31.58
CA PRO A 22 13.77 22.32 31.92
C PRO A 22 13.84 20.95 31.25
N ALA A 23 13.68 19.88 32.03
CA ALA A 23 13.61 18.53 31.48
C ALA A 23 12.55 18.54 30.39
N VAL A 24 12.98 18.37 29.14
CA VAL A 24 12.05 18.22 28.01
C VAL A 24 11.28 16.96 28.32
N ILE A 25 10.03 17.14 28.72
CA ILE A 25 9.10 16.06 28.96
C ILE A 25 8.93 15.33 27.62
N GLU A 26 9.67 14.25 27.43
CA GLU A 26 9.46 13.35 26.30
C GLU A 26 8.12 12.66 26.53
N ARG A 27 7.10 13.02 25.75
CA ARG A 27 5.90 12.20 25.61
C ARG A 27 6.30 10.85 25.01
N ARG A 28 6.57 9.87 25.85
CA ARG A 28 6.74 8.49 25.43
C ARG A 28 5.36 7.92 25.11
N VAL A 29 5.09 7.79 23.81
CA VAL A 29 3.89 7.13 23.31
C VAL A 29 4.10 5.62 23.46
N GLU A 30 3.14 4.94 24.07
CA GLU A 30 3.21 3.50 24.32
C GLU A 30 3.19 2.71 22.98
N PRO A 31 3.96 1.60 22.84
CA PRO A 31 4.00 0.81 21.60
C PRO A 31 2.64 0.28 21.12
N TRP A 32 1.73 -0.05 22.05
CA TRP A 32 0.38 -0.50 21.71
C TRP A 32 -0.45 0.62 21.06
N LEU A 33 -0.20 1.87 21.44
CA LEU A 33 -0.92 3.01 20.91
C LEU A 33 -0.52 3.28 19.45
N HIS A 34 0.75 3.06 19.10
CA HIS A 34 1.18 3.09 17.70
C HIS A 34 0.51 2.00 16.85
N PHE A 35 0.32 0.80 17.41
CA PHE A 35 -0.40 -0.28 16.75
C PHE A 35 -1.88 0.08 16.52
N VAL A 36 -2.54 0.62 17.55
CA VAL A 36 -3.95 1.06 17.46
C VAL A 36 -4.10 2.24 16.50
N ALA A 37 -3.21 3.24 16.55
CA ALA A 37 -3.19 4.37 15.63
C ALA A 37 -2.98 3.93 14.18
N GLY A 38 -2.09 2.96 13.94
CA GLY A 38 -1.88 2.37 12.61
C GLY A 38 -3.10 1.60 12.11
N GLY A 39 -3.74 0.81 12.98
CA GLY A 39 -4.97 0.07 12.66
C GLY A 39 -6.16 0.99 12.35
N LEU A 40 -6.42 1.97 13.22
CA LEU A 40 -7.47 2.97 13.05
C LEU A 40 -7.20 3.85 11.83
N GLY A 41 -5.97 4.33 11.64
CA GLY A 41 -5.58 5.12 10.48
C GLY A 41 -5.75 4.36 9.17
N GLY A 42 -5.39 3.07 9.14
CA GLY A 42 -5.62 2.21 7.98
C GLY A 42 -7.10 2.00 7.66
N MET A 43 -7.94 1.84 8.69
CA MET A 43 -9.39 1.71 8.53
C MET A 43 -10.04 3.02 8.08
N ILE A 44 -9.69 4.15 8.70
CA ILE A 44 -10.20 5.48 8.35
C ILE A 44 -9.76 5.85 6.93
N GLY A 45 -8.50 5.59 6.57
CA GLY A 45 -7.99 5.74 5.20
C GLY A 45 -8.82 4.93 4.21
N ALA A 46 -8.99 3.63 4.46
CA ALA A 46 -9.78 2.75 3.60
C ALA A 46 -11.24 3.20 3.46
N VAL A 47 -11.89 3.64 4.54
CA VAL A 47 -13.28 4.13 4.53
C VAL A 47 -13.37 5.44 3.75
N ALA A 48 -12.44 6.38 3.96
CA ALA A 48 -12.42 7.66 3.29
C ALA A 48 -12.06 7.55 1.80
N THR A 49 -11.25 6.56 1.42
CA THR A 49 -10.89 6.32 0.01
C THR A 49 -11.76 5.28 -0.68
N SER A 50 -12.68 4.62 0.02
CA SER A 50 -13.63 3.67 -0.60
C SER A 50 -14.40 4.25 -1.80
N PRO A 51 -14.87 5.52 -1.78
CA PRO A 51 -15.50 6.11 -2.96
C PRO A 51 -14.55 6.25 -4.16
N LEU A 52 -13.27 6.55 -3.92
CA LEU A 52 -12.24 6.63 -4.95
C LEU A 52 -11.88 5.23 -5.50
N ASP A 53 -11.91 4.21 -4.64
CA ASP A 53 -11.74 2.81 -5.05
C ASP A 53 -12.89 2.37 -5.97
N VAL A 54 -14.14 2.71 -5.62
CA VAL A 54 -15.31 2.46 -6.47
C VAL A 54 -15.19 3.18 -7.80
N LEU A 55 -14.79 4.46 -7.80
CA LEU A 55 -14.55 5.22 -9.03
C LEU A 55 -13.51 4.58 -9.95
N ARG A 56 -12.38 4.12 -9.40
CA ARG A 56 -11.35 3.44 -10.20
C ARG A 56 -11.89 2.17 -10.83
N THR A 57 -12.63 1.36 -10.05
CA THR A 57 -13.24 0.15 -10.61
C THR A 57 -14.19 0.53 -11.74
N GLN A 58 -15.02 1.56 -11.59
CA GLN A 58 -15.91 2.00 -12.66
C GLN A 58 -15.13 2.57 -13.87
N GLN A 59 -14.13 3.42 -13.68
CA GLN A 59 -13.36 4.01 -14.79
C GLN A 59 -12.53 2.99 -15.58
N GLN A 60 -11.96 1.97 -14.91
CA GLN A 60 -11.28 0.87 -15.60
C GLN A 60 -12.26 0.01 -16.43
N LEU A 61 -13.55 -0.03 -16.03
CA LEU A 61 -14.62 -0.73 -16.75
C LEU A 61 -15.18 0.11 -17.91
N TYR A 62 -15.39 1.42 -17.72
CA TYR A 62 -15.92 2.30 -18.77
C TYR A 62 -14.86 2.78 -19.76
N GLY A 63 -13.58 2.74 -19.39
CA GLY A 63 -12.46 3.11 -20.28
C GLY A 63 -12.35 2.22 -21.53
N THR A 64 -12.87 0.98 -21.48
CA THR A 64 -12.96 0.08 -22.64
C THR A 64 -14.18 0.33 -23.52
N VAL A 65 -15.23 1.00 -23.02
CA VAL A 65 -16.46 1.29 -23.78
C VAL A 65 -16.38 2.63 -24.53
N THR A 66 -15.57 3.59 -24.05
CA THR A 66 -15.49 4.94 -24.67
C THR A 66 -14.47 5.11 -25.81
N LEU A 67 -13.76 4.07 -26.26
CA LEU A 67 -12.89 4.18 -27.46
C LEU A 67 -13.64 4.05 -28.80
N GLN A 68 -14.98 4.04 -28.80
CA GLN A 68 -15.81 4.05 -30.02
C GLN A 68 -16.71 5.28 -30.16
N GLY A 69 -16.64 6.25 -29.25
CA GLY A 69 -17.43 7.48 -29.33
C GLY A 69 -16.58 8.70 -29.70
N THR A 70 -16.78 9.23 -30.90
CA THR A 70 -16.27 10.52 -31.38
C THR A 70 -16.59 11.63 -30.36
N GLN A 71 -15.60 12.05 -29.56
CA GLN A 71 -15.74 13.19 -28.65
C GLN A 71 -14.66 14.23 -28.99
N PRO A 72 -14.99 15.54 -29.03
CA PRO A 72 -14.07 16.58 -29.46
C PRO A 72 -12.85 16.63 -28.53
N GLN A 73 -11.64 16.71 -29.09
CA GLN A 73 -10.42 16.87 -28.31
C GLN A 73 -10.45 18.23 -27.58
N PRO A 74 -10.49 18.28 -26.24
CA PRO A 74 -10.44 19.56 -25.54
C PRO A 74 -8.99 20.08 -25.49
N ASN A 75 -8.85 21.41 -25.38
CA ASN A 75 -7.55 22.10 -25.27
C ASN A 75 -6.61 21.50 -24.22
N ILE A 76 -5.29 21.62 -24.41
CA ILE A 76 -4.23 21.01 -23.59
C ILE A 76 -4.41 21.28 -22.08
N MET A 77 -4.84 22.49 -21.71
CA MET A 77 -5.10 22.86 -20.31
C MET A 77 -6.31 22.14 -19.72
N VAL A 78 -7.36 21.95 -20.51
CA VAL A 78 -8.58 21.25 -20.12
C VAL A 78 -8.32 19.74 -20.01
N ARG A 79 -7.46 19.16 -20.87
CA ARG A 79 -7.07 17.74 -20.85
C ARG A 79 -6.50 17.28 -19.51
N SER A 80 -5.79 18.15 -18.79
CA SER A 80 -5.20 17.84 -17.48
C SER A 80 -6.22 17.84 -16.33
N VAL A 81 -7.28 18.64 -16.45
CA VAL A 81 -8.31 18.83 -15.40
C VAL A 81 -9.59 18.04 -15.71
N TYR A 82 -9.79 17.63 -16.97
CA TYR A 82 -10.91 16.81 -17.43
C TYR A 82 -11.11 15.52 -16.63
N PRO A 83 -10.05 14.78 -16.22
CA PRO A 83 -10.21 13.59 -15.39
C PRO A 83 -10.79 13.92 -14.01
N LEU A 84 -10.41 15.05 -13.40
CA LEU A 84 -10.86 15.47 -12.08
C LEU A 84 -12.34 15.92 -12.09
N ILE A 85 -12.73 16.73 -13.07
CA ILE A 85 -14.12 17.22 -13.22
C ILE A 85 -15.06 16.05 -13.54
N ARG A 86 -14.62 15.11 -14.41
CA ARG A 86 -15.38 13.89 -14.74
C ARG A 86 -15.49 12.93 -13.55
N THR A 87 -14.49 12.91 -12.66
CA THR A 87 -14.50 12.09 -11.44
C THR A 87 -15.55 12.58 -10.44
N GLY A 88 -15.69 13.89 -10.28
CA GLY A 88 -16.75 14.49 -9.45
C GLY A 88 -18.16 14.23 -10.00
N GLY A 89 -18.34 14.33 -11.32
CA GLY A 89 -19.60 14.00 -12.00
C GLY A 89 -20.01 12.54 -11.81
N PHE A 90 -19.06 11.60 -11.91
CA PHE A 90 -19.30 10.17 -11.68
C PHE A 90 -19.66 9.86 -10.23
N LEU A 91 -19.02 10.49 -9.24
CA LEU A 91 -19.38 10.32 -7.82
C LEU A 91 -20.81 10.79 -7.54
N LYS A 92 -21.18 11.93 -8.11
CA LYS A 92 -22.54 12.47 -8.02
C LYS A 92 -23.54 11.53 -8.68
N GLU A 93 -23.22 10.96 -9.83
CA GLU A 93 -24.08 9.99 -10.51
C GLU A 93 -24.23 8.67 -9.73
N ILE A 94 -23.16 8.15 -9.13
CA ILE A 94 -23.21 6.97 -8.26
C ILE A 94 -24.07 7.26 -7.02
N TYR A 95 -23.89 8.44 -6.41
CA TYR A 95 -24.68 8.86 -5.26
C TYR A 95 -26.17 8.96 -5.61
N LEU A 96 -26.50 9.52 -6.79
CA LEU A 96 -27.89 9.65 -7.25
C LEU A 96 -28.53 8.30 -7.61
N ARG A 97 -27.76 7.33 -8.12
CA ARG A 97 -28.29 6.01 -8.55
C ARG A 97 -28.35 4.97 -7.43
N GLU A 98 -27.33 4.90 -6.58
CA GLU A 98 -27.16 3.81 -5.58
C GLU A 98 -27.11 4.33 -4.14
N GLY A 99 -27.16 5.65 -3.93
CA GLY A 99 -27.02 6.27 -2.62
C GLY A 99 -25.65 6.06 -1.97
N ILE A 100 -25.57 6.34 -0.67
CA ILE A 100 -24.34 6.17 0.15
C ILE A 100 -23.87 4.70 0.16
N LYS A 101 -24.79 3.74 0.02
CA LYS A 101 -24.47 2.31 -0.05
C LYS A 101 -23.66 1.96 -1.30
N GLY A 102 -23.84 2.68 -2.41
CA GLY A 102 -23.07 2.51 -3.64
C GLY A 102 -21.58 2.86 -3.49
N TRP A 103 -21.25 3.83 -2.64
CA TRP A 103 -19.86 4.23 -2.37
C TRP A 103 -19.04 3.18 -1.61
N TYR A 104 -19.72 2.27 -0.90
CA TYR A 104 -19.11 1.15 -0.17
C TYR A 104 -19.41 -0.21 -0.80
N ALA A 105 -20.08 -0.23 -1.95
CA ALA A 105 -20.43 -1.45 -2.68
C ALA A 105 -19.15 -2.14 -3.19
N GLY A 106 -18.79 -3.25 -2.53
CA GLY A 106 -17.58 -4.04 -2.83
C GLY A 106 -16.58 -4.13 -1.67
N LEU A 107 -16.75 -3.33 -0.60
CA LEU A 107 -15.93 -3.42 0.61
C LEU A 107 -16.14 -4.74 1.37
N GLY A 108 -17.40 -5.20 1.48
CA GLY A 108 -17.73 -6.49 2.12
C GLY A 108 -17.03 -7.69 1.48
N PRO A 109 -17.17 -7.92 0.15
CA PRO A 109 -16.41 -8.96 -0.55
C PRO A 109 -14.89 -8.78 -0.49
N ALA A 110 -14.39 -7.55 -0.33
CA ALA A 110 -12.97 -7.30 -0.12
C ALA A 110 -12.49 -7.78 1.26
N LEU A 111 -13.21 -7.44 2.32
CA LEU A 111 -12.91 -7.85 3.69
C LEU A 111 -13.06 -9.37 3.88
N ALA A 112 -14.10 -9.96 3.28
CA ALA A 112 -14.33 -11.40 3.30
C ALA A 112 -13.16 -12.21 2.69
N GLY A 113 -12.41 -11.64 1.74
CA GLY A 113 -11.20 -12.26 1.19
C GLY A 113 -9.93 -11.99 2.00
N ILE A 114 -9.84 -10.86 2.71
CA ILE A 114 -8.66 -10.47 3.48
C ILE A 114 -8.52 -11.32 4.74
N ILE A 115 -9.62 -11.60 5.44
CA ILE A 115 -9.58 -12.34 6.72
C ILE A 115 -9.03 -13.77 6.52
N PRO A 116 -9.54 -14.60 5.59
CA PRO A 116 -8.97 -15.93 5.35
C PRO A 116 -7.53 -15.87 4.86
N ALA A 117 -7.20 -14.88 4.00
CA ALA A 117 -5.84 -14.71 3.52
C ALA A 117 -4.86 -14.46 4.67
N ARG A 118 -5.21 -13.57 5.61
CA ARG A 118 -4.38 -13.31 6.79
C ARG A 118 -4.29 -14.52 7.72
N ALA A 119 -5.40 -15.21 7.95
CA ALA A 119 -5.40 -16.42 8.78
C ALA A 119 -4.46 -17.50 8.22
N ILE A 120 -4.56 -17.80 6.92
CA ILE A 120 -3.69 -18.78 6.24
C ILE A 120 -2.24 -18.32 6.26
N GLN A 121 -1.99 -17.03 6.04
CA GLN A 121 -0.63 -16.46 6.06
C GLN A 121 0.02 -16.61 7.43
N PHE A 122 -0.65 -16.21 8.51
CA PHE A 122 -0.11 -16.33 9.86
C PHE A 122 0.05 -17.77 10.30
N PHE A 123 -0.92 -18.63 9.98
CA PHE A 123 -0.83 -20.06 10.28
C PHE A 123 0.36 -20.71 9.57
N THR A 124 0.51 -20.47 8.26
CA THR A 124 1.61 -21.06 7.48
C THR A 124 2.96 -20.49 7.87
N TYR A 125 3.04 -19.17 8.12
CA TYR A 125 4.28 -18.53 8.57
C TYR A 125 4.71 -19.06 9.94
N GLY A 126 3.79 -19.13 10.91
CA GLY A 126 4.07 -19.60 12.26
C GLY A 126 4.55 -21.06 12.28
N ASN A 127 3.83 -21.95 11.58
CA ASN A 127 4.22 -23.36 11.48
C ASN A 127 5.50 -23.55 10.66
N GLY A 128 5.63 -22.84 9.53
CA GLY A 128 6.82 -22.90 8.68
C GLY A 128 8.07 -22.44 9.42
N LYS A 129 7.99 -21.31 10.15
CA LYS A 129 9.10 -20.83 10.98
C LYS A 129 9.47 -21.88 12.04
N ARG A 130 8.49 -22.46 12.74
CA ARG A 130 8.75 -23.51 13.75
C ARG A 130 9.50 -24.70 13.17
N ILE A 131 9.04 -25.23 12.04
CA ILE A 131 9.64 -26.41 11.38
C ILE A 131 11.05 -26.09 10.88
N LEU A 132 11.24 -24.96 10.19
CA LEU A 132 12.55 -24.62 9.63
C LEU A 132 13.57 -24.25 10.72
N THR A 133 13.12 -23.66 11.83
CA THR A 133 14.00 -23.42 12.99
C THR A 133 14.41 -24.73 13.66
N GLN A 134 13.51 -25.72 13.77
CA GLN A 134 13.85 -27.05 14.28
C GLN A 134 14.88 -27.77 13.40
N TRP A 135 14.80 -27.61 12.09
CA TRP A 135 15.79 -28.16 11.15
C TRP A 135 17.11 -27.39 11.11
N ASN A 136 17.17 -26.19 11.69
CA ASN A 136 18.35 -25.33 11.72
C ASN A 136 18.93 -25.22 13.15
N ASP A 137 18.98 -26.34 13.87
CA ASP A 137 19.51 -26.47 15.24
C ASP A 137 18.92 -25.46 16.25
N GLY A 138 17.65 -25.08 16.05
CA GLY A 138 16.97 -24.09 16.91
C GLY A 138 17.39 -22.64 16.66
N ARG A 139 18.25 -22.36 15.66
CA ARG A 139 18.72 -21.00 15.37
C ARG A 139 17.76 -20.28 14.43
N GLU A 140 17.23 -19.14 14.88
CA GLU A 140 16.46 -18.22 14.04
C GLU A 140 17.38 -17.35 13.18
N THR A 141 17.75 -17.84 11.99
CA THR A 141 18.52 -17.04 11.03
C THR A 141 17.58 -16.22 10.12
N PRO A 142 18.04 -15.08 9.55
CA PRO A 142 17.27 -14.32 8.57
C PRO A 142 16.83 -15.18 7.37
N LEU A 143 17.63 -16.19 7.00
CA LEU A 143 17.31 -17.11 5.91
C LEU A 143 16.13 -18.03 6.24
N VAL A 144 16.04 -18.52 7.49
CA VAL A 144 14.87 -19.27 7.99
C VAL A 144 13.61 -18.41 7.99
N GLN A 145 13.73 -17.14 8.39
CA GLN A 145 12.60 -16.22 8.38
C GLN A 145 12.12 -15.89 6.95
N LEU A 146 13.04 -15.67 6.01
CA LEU A 146 12.73 -15.39 4.61
C LEU A 146 12.11 -16.59 3.89
N SER A 147 12.63 -17.80 4.13
CA SER A 147 12.08 -19.03 3.56
C SER A 147 10.69 -19.36 4.13
N ALA A 148 10.49 -19.23 5.44
CA ALA A 148 9.17 -19.37 6.06
C ALA A 148 8.17 -18.34 5.53
N ALA A 149 8.60 -17.08 5.35
CA ALA A 149 7.77 -16.03 4.76
C ALA A 149 7.44 -16.30 3.29
N GLY A 150 8.40 -16.79 2.49
CA GLY A 150 8.21 -17.18 1.10
C GLY A 150 7.23 -18.33 0.96
N LEU A 151 7.39 -19.39 1.76
CA LEU A 151 6.46 -20.52 1.80
C LEU A 151 5.05 -20.07 2.17
N ALA A 152 4.93 -19.26 3.22
CA ALA A 152 3.64 -18.69 3.64
C ALA A 152 2.99 -17.86 2.53
N ALA A 153 3.76 -17.07 1.79
CA ALA A 153 3.26 -16.29 0.67
C ALA A 153 2.74 -17.19 -0.47
N VAL A 154 3.47 -18.25 -0.82
CA VAL A 154 3.07 -19.20 -1.88
C VAL A 154 1.80 -19.95 -1.49
N VAL A 155 1.75 -20.51 -0.29
CA VAL A 155 0.59 -21.26 0.21
C VAL A 155 -0.64 -20.36 0.30
N THR A 156 -0.50 -19.16 0.88
CA THR A 156 -1.61 -18.20 0.99
C THR A 156 -2.11 -17.77 -0.39
N THR A 157 -1.21 -17.49 -1.31
CA THR A 157 -1.58 -17.06 -2.67
C THR A 157 -2.30 -18.19 -3.38
N THR A 158 -1.82 -19.43 -3.28
CA THR A 158 -2.48 -20.60 -3.86
C THR A 158 -3.88 -20.79 -3.29
N ALA A 159 -4.01 -20.84 -1.97
CA ALA A 159 -5.28 -21.08 -1.29
C ALA A 159 -6.32 -19.98 -1.54
N THR A 160 -5.88 -18.73 -1.67
CA THR A 160 -6.78 -17.56 -1.84
C THR A 160 -7.05 -17.22 -3.31
N SER A 161 -6.33 -17.83 -4.26
CA SER A 161 -6.47 -17.54 -5.69
C SER A 161 -7.90 -17.67 -6.21
N PRO A 162 -8.69 -18.70 -5.85
CA PRO A 162 -10.08 -18.81 -6.28
C PRO A 162 -10.95 -17.64 -5.81
N ILE A 163 -10.77 -17.20 -4.55
CA ILE A 163 -11.52 -16.07 -3.97
C ILE A 163 -11.22 -14.80 -4.75
N TRP A 164 -9.94 -14.52 -5.00
CA TRP A 164 -9.53 -13.36 -5.75
C TRP A 164 -9.99 -13.41 -7.21
N MET A 165 -10.03 -14.59 -7.83
CA MET A 165 -10.50 -14.78 -9.19
C MET A 165 -12.00 -14.47 -9.32
N VAL A 166 -12.83 -15.03 -8.43
CA VAL A 166 -14.27 -14.74 -8.38
C VAL A 166 -14.51 -13.25 -8.14
N LYS A 167 -13.81 -12.65 -7.18
CA LYS A 167 -13.90 -11.21 -6.89
C LYS A 167 -13.58 -10.37 -8.12
N THR A 168 -12.45 -10.63 -8.79
CA THR A 168 -12.04 -9.90 -9.99
C THR A 168 -13.05 -10.08 -11.13
N ARG A 169 -13.57 -11.29 -11.35
CA ARG A 169 -14.59 -11.58 -12.38
C ARG A 169 -15.91 -10.85 -12.14
N MET A 170 -16.40 -10.83 -10.90
CA MET A 170 -17.60 -10.09 -10.53
C MET A 170 -17.42 -8.57 -10.68
N GLN A 171 -16.22 -8.06 -10.38
CA GLN A 171 -15.90 -6.65 -10.59
C GLN A 171 -15.83 -6.30 -12.09
N ILE A 172 -15.27 -7.20 -12.93
CA ILE A 172 -15.20 -7.01 -14.38
C ILE A 172 -16.57 -7.14 -15.05
N GLN A 173 -17.41 -8.07 -14.61
CA GLN A 173 -18.72 -8.37 -15.20
C GLN A 173 -19.86 -8.00 -14.26
N ARG A 174 -19.93 -6.72 -13.86
CA ARG A 174 -21.01 -6.19 -13.00
C ARG A 174 -22.38 -6.48 -13.62
N GLY A 175 -23.33 -6.92 -12.80
CA GLY A 175 -24.70 -7.23 -13.22
C GLY A 175 -24.88 -8.59 -13.93
N LYS A 176 -23.80 -9.24 -14.39
CA LYS A 176 -23.89 -10.56 -15.05
C LYS A 176 -24.12 -11.71 -14.08
N TYR A 177 -23.61 -11.58 -12.85
CA TYR A 177 -23.74 -12.61 -11.82
C TYR A 177 -24.54 -12.06 -10.63
N THR A 178 -25.55 -12.82 -10.20
CA THR A 178 -26.39 -12.50 -9.04
C THR A 178 -25.66 -12.76 -7.72
N SER A 179 -24.73 -13.72 -7.69
CA SER A 179 -23.98 -14.11 -6.50
C SER A 179 -22.56 -14.59 -6.85
N SER A 180 -21.67 -14.56 -5.84
CA SER A 180 -20.31 -15.11 -5.97
C SER A 180 -20.30 -16.61 -6.29
N LEU A 181 -21.30 -17.36 -5.80
CA LEU A 181 -21.48 -18.78 -6.09
C LEU A 181 -21.88 -19.02 -7.55
N SER A 182 -22.75 -18.16 -8.11
CA SER A 182 -23.11 -18.21 -9.54
C SER A 182 -21.88 -17.94 -10.43
N CYS A 183 -21.05 -16.97 -10.05
CA CYS A 183 -19.79 -16.68 -10.73
C CYS A 183 -18.81 -17.88 -10.64
N LEU A 184 -18.62 -18.44 -9.45
CA LEU A 184 -17.77 -19.62 -9.23
C LEU A 184 -18.22 -20.81 -10.08
N ARG A 185 -19.53 -21.12 -10.06
CA ARG A 185 -20.11 -22.22 -10.85
C ARG A 185 -19.90 -22.00 -12.36
N SER A 186 -20.11 -20.79 -12.85
CA SER A 186 -19.88 -20.43 -14.25
C SER A 186 -18.41 -20.63 -14.66
N ILE A 187 -17.46 -20.26 -13.80
CA ILE A 187 -16.02 -20.46 -14.08
C ILE A 187 -15.69 -21.94 -14.16
N ILE A 188 -16.14 -22.74 -13.18
CA ILE A 188 -15.85 -24.18 -13.15
C ILE A 188 -16.46 -24.88 -14.36
N GLN A 189 -17.70 -24.52 -14.75
CA GLN A 189 -18.37 -25.15 -15.90
C GLN A 189 -17.74 -24.78 -17.25
N LYS A 190 -17.23 -23.54 -17.41
CA LYS A 190 -16.72 -23.05 -18.70
C LYS A 190 -15.21 -23.21 -18.87
N GLU A 191 -14.46 -23.15 -17.79
CA GLU A 191 -12.98 -23.11 -17.82
C GLU A 191 -12.34 -24.21 -16.96
N GLY A 192 -13.15 -25.00 -16.25
CA GLY A 192 -12.67 -26.00 -15.31
C GLY A 192 -12.05 -25.39 -14.04
N ILE A 193 -11.52 -26.27 -13.19
CA ILE A 193 -10.90 -25.88 -11.92
C ILE A 193 -9.65 -25.03 -12.15
N MET A 194 -8.90 -25.29 -13.22
CA MET A 194 -7.70 -24.52 -13.58
C MET A 194 -8.03 -23.08 -13.98
N GLY A 195 -9.27 -22.79 -14.39
CA GLY A 195 -9.77 -21.43 -14.59
C GLY A 195 -9.65 -20.55 -13.34
N LEU A 196 -9.80 -21.13 -12.14
CA LEU A 196 -9.72 -20.42 -10.86
C LEU A 196 -8.31 -19.95 -10.50
N TYR A 197 -7.29 -20.56 -11.10
CA TYR A 197 -5.88 -20.27 -10.83
C TYR A 197 -5.24 -19.38 -11.91
N LYS A 198 -6.01 -18.89 -12.88
CA LYS A 198 -5.50 -17.94 -13.88
C LYS A 198 -5.04 -16.64 -13.20
N GLY A 199 -3.83 -16.20 -13.56
CA GLY A 199 -3.19 -15.02 -12.96
C GLY A 199 -2.51 -15.27 -11.60
N THR A 200 -2.46 -16.51 -11.11
CA THR A 200 -1.70 -16.85 -9.88
C THR A 200 -0.20 -16.64 -10.08
N SER A 201 0.34 -16.97 -11.26
CA SER A 201 1.75 -16.71 -11.60
C SER A 201 2.11 -15.23 -11.55
N ALA A 202 1.25 -14.35 -12.09
CA ALA A 202 1.41 -12.90 -11.94
C ALA A 202 1.25 -12.43 -10.49
N SER A 203 0.48 -13.16 -9.67
CA SER A 203 0.33 -12.86 -8.24
C SER A 203 1.59 -13.21 -7.44
N TYR A 204 2.32 -14.27 -7.83
CA TYR A 204 3.63 -14.56 -7.26
C TYR A 204 4.67 -13.49 -7.60
N LEU A 205 4.65 -12.92 -8.80
CA LEU A 205 5.45 -11.74 -9.11
C LEU A 205 5.09 -10.54 -8.24
N GLY A 206 3.83 -10.43 -7.79
CA GLY A 206 3.46 -9.41 -6.79
C GLY A 206 4.14 -9.59 -5.44
N ALA A 207 4.56 -10.81 -5.08
CA ALA A 207 5.32 -11.03 -3.85
C ALA A 207 6.69 -10.35 -3.90
N SER A 208 7.32 -10.23 -5.08
CA SER A 208 8.59 -9.50 -5.22
C SER A 208 8.44 -7.99 -5.04
N GLU A 209 7.24 -7.42 -5.22
CA GLU A 209 6.99 -6.01 -4.90
C GLU A 209 7.30 -5.72 -3.43
N SER A 210 6.93 -6.62 -2.53
CA SER A 210 7.19 -6.45 -1.09
C SER A 210 8.70 -6.47 -0.78
N ALA A 211 9.46 -7.32 -1.49
CA ALA A 211 10.91 -7.35 -1.37
C ALA A 211 11.55 -6.05 -1.88
N ILE A 212 11.13 -5.57 -3.05
CA ILE A 212 11.58 -4.30 -3.64
C ILE A 212 11.27 -3.13 -2.71
N GLN A 213 10.05 -3.09 -2.15
CA GLN A 213 9.65 -2.09 -1.16
C GLN A 213 10.59 -2.08 0.04
N TRP A 214 10.94 -3.27 0.56
CA TRP A 214 11.79 -3.38 1.73
C TRP A 214 13.24 -2.96 1.45
N MET A 215 13.78 -3.36 0.31
CA MET A 215 15.10 -2.92 -0.15
C MET A 215 15.18 -1.40 -0.31
N ILE A 216 14.18 -0.78 -0.95
CA ILE A 216 14.15 0.67 -1.13
C ILE A 216 14.03 1.36 0.23
N TYR A 217 13.18 0.85 1.12
CA TYR A 217 13.01 1.40 2.45
C TYR A 217 14.30 1.33 3.29
N GLU A 218 15.02 0.21 3.26
CA GLU A 218 16.30 0.07 3.96
C GLU A 218 17.36 1.02 3.40
N ARG A 219 17.41 1.22 2.09
CA ARG A 219 18.29 2.21 1.46
C ARG A 219 17.96 3.63 1.89
N LEU A 220 16.67 3.98 1.96
CA LEU A 220 16.23 5.29 2.44
C LEU A 220 16.57 5.50 3.92
N LYS A 221 16.32 4.50 4.78
CA LYS A 221 16.73 4.54 6.20
C LYS A 221 18.23 4.73 6.36
N HIS A 222 19.03 4.00 5.59
CA HIS A 222 20.48 4.10 5.63
C HIS A 222 20.95 5.52 5.24
N PHE A 223 20.38 6.08 4.17
CA PHE A 223 20.67 7.45 3.75
C PHE A 223 20.29 8.50 4.82
N MET A 224 19.13 8.35 5.47
CA MET A 224 18.72 9.23 6.57
C MET A 224 19.65 9.09 7.80
N SER A 225 20.07 7.88 8.14
CA SER A 225 21.02 7.62 9.23
C SER A 225 22.39 8.27 9.00
N LEU A 226 22.88 8.25 7.75
CA LEU A 226 24.13 8.92 7.37
C LEU A 226 24.02 10.45 7.49
N ARG A 227 22.89 11.02 7.08
CA ARG A 227 22.62 12.46 7.21
C ARG A 227 22.60 12.89 8.68
N ARG A 228 21.97 12.08 9.54
CA ARG A 228 21.90 12.31 10.99
C ARG A 228 23.24 12.15 11.70
N SER A 229 24.14 11.33 11.15
CA SER A 229 25.51 11.16 11.66
C SER A 229 26.45 12.32 11.28
N ARG A 230 26.10 13.12 10.25
CA ARG A 230 26.86 14.28 9.79
C ARG A 230 26.52 15.58 10.52
N GLU A 231 25.47 15.63 11.35
CA GLU A 231 25.12 16.78 12.20
C GLU A 231 25.46 16.46 13.67
N PRO A 232 26.63 16.88 14.20
CA PRO A 232 27.10 16.46 15.53
C PRO A 232 26.35 17.11 16.71
N GLY A 233 25.37 18.00 16.49
CA GLY A 233 24.76 18.84 17.53
C GLY A 233 23.34 18.46 17.98
N THR A 234 22.65 17.57 17.28
CA THR A 234 21.22 17.25 17.50
C THR A 234 21.02 15.78 17.87
N ARG A 235 21.78 15.27 18.85
CA ARG A 235 21.45 14.01 19.53
C ARG A 235 20.21 14.22 20.40
N LYS A 236 19.03 14.34 19.78
CA LYS A 236 17.75 14.11 20.46
C LYS A 236 17.69 12.64 20.82
N HIS A 237 17.89 12.34 22.10
CA HIS A 237 17.90 10.99 22.66
C HIS A 237 16.46 10.49 22.89
N GLY A 238 15.64 10.55 21.84
CA GLY A 238 14.25 10.11 21.85
C GLY A 238 13.65 10.19 20.46
N LYS A 239 12.97 9.13 20.02
CA LYS A 239 12.27 9.08 18.73
C LYS A 239 11.16 10.14 18.74
N THR A 240 11.46 11.33 18.24
CA THR A 240 10.51 12.45 18.18
C THR A 240 9.47 12.19 17.09
N ALA A 241 8.29 12.82 17.13
CA ALA A 241 7.29 12.74 16.05
C ALA A 241 7.90 13.00 14.65
N SER A 242 8.86 13.94 14.56
CA SER A 242 9.68 14.20 13.36
C SER A 242 10.40 12.96 12.81
N ASP A 243 10.97 12.12 13.68
CA ASP A 243 11.71 10.93 13.24
C ASP A 243 10.76 9.89 12.66
N TRP A 244 9.59 9.72 13.29
CA TRP A 244 8.56 8.85 12.78
C TRP A 244 8.04 9.36 11.43
N PHE A 245 7.82 10.67 11.28
CA PHE A 245 7.47 11.26 10.00
C PHE A 245 8.51 11.00 8.91
N GLU A 246 9.79 11.08 9.23
CA GLU A 246 10.87 10.72 8.31
C GLU A 246 10.81 9.23 7.93
N TYR A 247 10.63 8.33 8.91
CA TYR A 247 10.48 6.90 8.65
C TYR A 247 9.21 6.57 7.85
N PHE A 248 8.09 7.23 8.12
CA PHE A 248 6.83 7.04 7.38
C PHE A 248 6.93 7.61 5.97
N GLY A 249 7.52 8.81 5.81
CA GLY A 249 7.80 9.39 4.51
C GLY A 249 8.69 8.47 3.67
N ALA A 250 9.75 7.92 4.26
CA ALA A 250 10.57 6.91 3.62
C ALA A 250 9.79 5.63 3.26
N ALA A 251 8.89 5.17 4.13
CA ALA A 251 8.03 4.01 3.84
C ALA A 251 7.05 4.28 2.69
N ALA A 252 6.45 5.47 2.65
CA ALA A 252 5.54 5.89 1.59
C ALA A 252 6.27 6.05 0.24
N SER A 253 7.44 6.70 0.23
CA SER A 253 8.28 6.82 -0.96
C SER A 253 8.76 5.45 -1.45
N ALA A 254 9.19 4.57 -0.54
CA ALA A 254 9.55 3.21 -0.88
C ALA A 254 8.38 2.44 -1.50
N LYS A 255 7.17 2.59 -0.93
CA LYS A 255 5.97 1.95 -1.48
C LYS A 255 5.65 2.46 -2.88
N LEU A 256 5.71 3.78 -3.10
CA LEU A 256 5.46 4.37 -4.42
C LEU A 256 6.47 3.87 -5.45
N LEU A 257 7.76 3.93 -5.16
CA LEU A 257 8.81 3.47 -6.08
C LEU A 257 8.72 1.97 -6.37
N ALA A 258 8.45 1.15 -5.33
CA ALA A 258 8.26 -0.29 -5.51
C ALA A 258 7.01 -0.59 -6.33
N SER A 259 5.90 0.12 -6.10
CA SER A 259 4.67 -0.03 -6.86
C SER A 259 4.85 0.36 -8.32
N LEU A 260 5.63 1.41 -8.61
CA LEU A 260 5.97 1.84 -9.97
C LEU A 260 6.83 0.80 -10.69
N ALA A 261 7.88 0.31 -10.04
CA ALA A 261 8.77 -0.71 -10.59
C ALA A 261 8.03 -2.04 -10.81
N SER A 262 7.11 -2.38 -9.92
CA SER A 262 6.37 -3.64 -9.98
C SER A 262 5.08 -3.52 -10.80
N TYR A 263 4.61 -2.33 -11.16
CA TYR A 263 3.30 -2.11 -11.80
C TYR A 263 2.98 -3.03 -13.00
N PRO A 264 3.94 -3.41 -13.88
CA PRO A 264 3.69 -4.38 -14.95
C PRO A 264 3.05 -5.70 -14.49
N HIS A 265 3.37 -6.17 -13.28
CA HIS A 265 2.78 -7.39 -12.74
C HIS A 265 1.28 -7.23 -12.42
N GLU A 266 0.85 -6.03 -11.99
CA GLU A 266 -0.57 -5.74 -11.72
C GLU A 266 -1.38 -5.82 -13.03
N VAL A 267 -0.85 -5.22 -14.11
CA VAL A 267 -1.48 -5.28 -15.43
C VAL A 267 -1.55 -6.72 -15.92
N LEU A 268 -0.46 -7.47 -15.87
CA LEU A 268 -0.44 -8.89 -16.27
C LEU A 268 -1.45 -9.72 -15.48
N ARG A 269 -1.54 -9.51 -14.17
CA ARG A 269 -2.49 -10.20 -13.29
C ARG A 269 -3.94 -9.91 -13.68
N THR A 270 -4.28 -8.65 -13.95
CA THR A 270 -5.64 -8.29 -14.34
C THR A 270 -6.02 -8.85 -15.70
N ARG A 271 -5.12 -8.76 -16.70
CA ARG A 271 -5.34 -9.31 -18.06
C ARG A 271 -5.52 -10.82 -18.06
N LEU A 272 -4.70 -11.56 -17.28
CA LEU A 272 -4.85 -13.02 -17.15
C LEU A 272 -6.16 -13.46 -16.48
N ARG A 273 -6.79 -12.60 -15.68
CA ARG A 273 -8.06 -12.88 -15.00
C ARG A 273 -9.29 -12.47 -15.81
N GLN A 274 -9.08 -11.81 -16.95
CA GLN A 274 -10.17 -11.43 -17.83
C GLN A 274 -10.98 -12.67 -18.26
N PRO A 275 -12.31 -12.53 -18.38
CA PRO A 275 -13.15 -13.58 -18.92
C PRO A 275 -12.78 -13.89 -20.38
N PRO A 276 -13.09 -15.10 -20.87
CA PRO A 276 -13.04 -15.39 -22.29
C PRO A 276 -13.87 -14.38 -23.08
N ASP A 277 -13.43 -14.09 -24.30
CA ASP A 277 -14.09 -13.15 -25.19
C ASP A 277 -15.47 -13.69 -25.65
N ALA A 278 -16.24 -12.88 -26.41
CA ALA A 278 -17.57 -13.26 -26.90
C ALA A 278 -17.59 -14.60 -27.66
N ASN A 279 -16.48 -14.95 -28.32
CA ASN A 279 -16.29 -16.21 -29.06
C ASN A 279 -15.83 -17.38 -28.17
N GLY A 280 -15.81 -17.23 -26.85
CA GLY A 280 -15.33 -18.25 -25.90
C GLY A 280 -13.80 -18.42 -25.87
N MET A 281 -13.06 -17.67 -26.68
CA MET A 281 -11.60 -17.75 -26.78
C MET A 281 -10.91 -16.99 -25.63
N VAL A 282 -9.94 -17.64 -25.00
CA VAL A 282 -9.09 -17.02 -23.96
C VAL A 282 -7.92 -16.31 -24.64
N LYS A 283 -7.94 -14.97 -24.67
CA LYS A 283 -6.86 -14.15 -25.25
C LYS A 283 -5.53 -14.32 -24.51
N TYR A 284 -5.58 -14.36 -23.17
CA TYR A 284 -4.40 -14.41 -22.29
C TYR A 284 -4.26 -15.79 -21.63
N LYS A 285 -3.41 -16.66 -22.19
CA LYS A 285 -3.25 -18.06 -21.74
C LYS A 285 -2.19 -18.29 -20.67
N GLY A 286 -1.17 -17.43 -20.61
CA GLY A 286 -0.04 -17.59 -19.69
C GLY A 286 0.72 -16.28 -19.51
N LEU A 287 1.59 -16.22 -18.50
CA LEU A 287 2.29 -14.99 -18.12
C LEU A 287 3.15 -14.41 -19.25
N VAL A 288 4.06 -15.23 -19.79
CA VAL A 288 4.97 -14.82 -20.88
C VAL A 288 4.20 -14.51 -22.15
N HIS A 289 3.20 -15.35 -22.49
CA HIS A 289 2.33 -15.11 -23.63
C HIS A 289 1.56 -13.79 -23.51
N SER A 290 1.05 -13.48 -22.32
CA SER A 290 0.33 -12.23 -22.07
C SER A 290 1.25 -11.02 -22.13
N ALA A 291 2.46 -11.12 -21.59
CA ALA A 291 3.46 -10.07 -21.71
C ALA A 291 3.83 -9.82 -23.19
N LYS A 292 4.02 -10.89 -23.97
CA LYS A 292 4.29 -10.77 -25.41
C LYS A 292 3.13 -10.09 -26.15
N ILE A 293 1.88 -10.49 -25.90
CA ILE A 293 0.71 -9.87 -26.53
C ILE A 293 0.60 -8.40 -26.16
N ILE A 294 0.73 -8.04 -24.89
CA ILE A 294 0.65 -6.64 -24.43
C ILE A 294 1.74 -5.81 -25.11
N TYR A 295 2.97 -6.33 -25.16
CA TYR A 295 4.07 -5.63 -25.81
C TYR A 295 3.83 -5.43 -27.32
N LEU A 296 3.30 -6.44 -28.01
CA LEU A 296 3.05 -6.36 -29.46
C LEU A 296 1.84 -5.48 -29.82
N GLU A 297 0.78 -5.51 -29.02
CA GLU A 297 -0.46 -4.76 -29.31
C GLU A 297 -0.46 -3.34 -28.74
N GLU A 298 0.06 -3.14 -27.52
CA GLU A 298 -0.04 -1.88 -26.77
C GLU A 298 1.34 -1.24 -26.49
N GLY A 299 2.43 -1.93 -26.80
CA GLY A 299 3.80 -1.49 -26.49
C GLY A 299 4.10 -1.43 -25.00
N VAL A 300 5.20 -0.75 -24.64
CA VAL A 300 5.62 -0.55 -23.23
C VAL A 300 4.58 0.21 -22.42
N ARG A 301 3.81 1.10 -23.06
CA ARG A 301 2.76 1.89 -22.40
C ARG A 301 1.61 1.01 -21.88
N GLY A 302 1.31 -0.12 -22.53
CA GLY A 302 0.28 -1.06 -22.09
C GLY A 302 0.51 -1.60 -20.68
N PHE A 303 1.77 -1.82 -20.31
CA PHE A 303 2.16 -2.29 -18.96
C PHE A 303 1.94 -1.26 -17.85
N TYR A 304 1.76 0.02 -18.20
CA TYR A 304 1.47 1.10 -17.26
C TYR A 304 0.03 1.63 -17.41
N GLY A 305 -0.81 0.91 -18.15
CA GLY A 305 -2.24 1.17 -18.26
C GLY A 305 -2.91 1.16 -16.89
N GLY A 306 -3.52 2.28 -16.52
CA GLY A 306 -4.19 2.44 -15.22
C GLY A 306 -3.30 2.89 -14.06
N LEU A 307 -2.05 3.29 -14.31
CA LEU A 307 -1.17 3.82 -13.27
C LEU A 307 -1.72 5.12 -12.67
N THR A 308 -2.25 6.02 -13.49
CA THR A 308 -2.88 7.28 -13.02
C THR A 308 -3.98 7.03 -11.99
N PRO A 309 -5.01 6.20 -12.25
CA PRO A 309 -6.00 5.88 -11.23
C PRO A 309 -5.43 5.08 -10.05
N HIS A 310 -4.33 4.32 -10.22
CA HIS A 310 -3.62 3.69 -9.10
C HIS A 310 -3.02 4.75 -8.15
N LEU A 311 -2.33 5.75 -8.70
CA LEU A 311 -1.68 6.83 -7.93
C LEU A 311 -2.70 7.78 -7.29
N LEU A 312 -3.75 8.15 -8.02
CA LEU A 312 -4.86 8.97 -7.49
C LEU A 312 -5.57 8.34 -6.30
N ARG A 313 -5.41 7.03 -6.10
CA ARG A 313 -5.96 6.29 -4.97
C ARG A 313 -4.96 6.16 -3.82
N THR A 314 -3.74 5.73 -4.14
CA THR A 314 -2.72 5.41 -3.14
C THR A 314 -2.21 6.65 -2.42
N VAL A 315 -2.06 7.78 -3.11
CA VAL A 315 -1.56 9.02 -2.53
C VAL A 315 -2.55 9.62 -1.52
N PRO A 316 -3.85 9.81 -1.83
CA PRO A 316 -4.82 10.28 -0.84
C PRO A 316 -5.02 9.30 0.31
N ASN A 317 -5.03 7.98 0.04
CA ASN A 317 -5.16 6.98 1.10
C ASN A 317 -4.00 7.08 2.10
N ALA A 318 -2.76 7.23 1.60
CA ALA A 318 -1.60 7.42 2.46
C ALA A 318 -1.69 8.72 3.28
N ALA A 319 -2.15 9.82 2.66
CA ALA A 319 -2.32 11.10 3.33
C ALA A 319 -3.40 11.06 4.44
N ILE A 320 -4.55 10.42 4.18
CA ILE A 320 -5.64 10.31 5.17
C ILE A 320 -5.25 9.36 6.30
N MET A 321 -4.64 8.22 5.96
CA MET A 321 -4.12 7.29 6.97
C MET A 321 -3.15 7.98 7.92
N PHE A 322 -2.27 8.84 7.38
CA PHE A 322 -1.31 9.61 8.15
C PHE A 322 -1.98 10.65 9.06
N LEU A 323 -2.92 11.42 8.52
CA LEU A 323 -3.67 12.41 9.30
C LEU A 323 -4.44 11.73 10.45
N ALA A 324 -5.05 10.57 10.19
CA ALA A 324 -5.74 9.80 11.21
C ALA A 324 -4.78 9.24 12.28
N TYR A 325 -3.62 8.72 11.87
CA TYR A 325 -2.58 8.26 12.79
C TYR A 325 -2.11 9.38 13.74
N GLU A 326 -1.87 10.58 13.21
CA GLU A 326 -1.45 11.76 13.98
C GLU A 326 -2.52 12.20 14.98
N LEU A 327 -3.79 12.22 14.57
CA LEU A 327 -4.88 12.56 15.48
C LEU A 327 -4.96 11.57 16.64
N VAL A 328 -4.82 10.26 16.38
CA VAL A 328 -4.85 9.25 17.46
C VAL A 328 -3.69 9.46 18.43
N ILE A 329 -2.47 9.71 17.94
CA ILE A 329 -1.33 9.96 18.82
C ILE A 329 -1.48 11.28 19.58
N TYR A 330 -2.03 12.32 18.95
CA TYR A 330 -2.24 13.61 19.58
C TYR A 330 -3.20 13.51 20.77
N TYR A 331 -4.32 12.80 20.60
CA TYR A 331 -5.37 12.68 21.62
C TYR A 331 -5.05 11.62 22.69
N PHE A 332 -4.45 10.49 22.32
CA PHE A 332 -4.24 9.37 23.23
C PHE A 332 -2.79 9.20 23.68
N GLY A 333 -1.85 9.94 23.08
CA GLY A 333 -0.44 9.96 23.49
C GLY A 333 -0.31 10.55 24.88
N THR A 334 -0.11 9.69 25.87
CA THR A 334 -0.09 10.02 27.29
C THR A 334 0.78 11.23 27.62
N ALA A 335 0.24 12.09 28.47
CA ALA A 335 0.95 13.16 29.17
C ALA A 335 2.10 12.58 30.04
N PRO A 336 3.12 13.39 30.40
CA PRO A 336 4.21 13.01 31.31
C PRO A 336 3.75 12.16 32.49
N LYS A 337 4.39 11.00 32.68
CA LYS A 337 4.47 10.38 34.01
C LYS A 337 5.49 11.19 34.81
N THR A 338 5.01 12.11 35.65
CA THR A 338 5.80 12.69 36.74
C THR A 338 6.16 11.55 37.70
N HIS A 339 7.44 11.21 37.79
CA HIS A 339 8.00 10.49 38.93
C HIS A 339 8.58 11.51 39.90
#